data_AF-A0AAU5K0Y0-F1
#
_entry.id   AF-A0AAU5K0Y0-F1
#
_cell.length_a   1.000
_cell.length_b   1.000
_cell.length_c   1.000
_cell.angle_alpha   90.00
_cell.angle_beta   90.00
_cell.angle_gamma   90.00
#
_symmetry.space_group_name_H-M   'P 1'
#
loop_
_entity.id
_entity.type
_entity.pdbx_description
1 polymer ?
#
loop_
_entity_poly.entity_id
_entity_poly.type
_entity_poly.pdbx_seq_one_letter_code
_entity_poly.pdbx_strand_id
1 'polypeptide(L)'
;MPTSASNAASAGAAADRKPEQLPFVLSQQQGEAARTLLSYVASLPLPGPDAQLLAVVVAIRAARGGVGNITGQDLAALRLGDAREAVNALRGLGWQLADTVFSSDPTAPPTPVTVPELADGAGHPLPFGKQARSRVSGWTTKTLSAKPVRKLPPAARLAGLFLAAHSTARLLGPPPSHLPAACRHALPMLLEKGFLTELSDDRYRLDPQVRHLAGMRPPTDEEKRAFPHTPAKAARGFQFNADAWAQWKDAATPALRRHVESIETCGLCGLTPALVAEAFTVPSRPQFMSKQTKSLYGQWKEGHPDRGPQAAAFTVTFRTQHGHGPSFRQLGQGMGWDVTHQLRGFIVQRLLANDWLTSTGTVPWTLRPGTAAQDHGITLPRARSAKDPAPSP
;
A
#
# COMPACT_ATOMS: atom_id res chain seq x y z
N MET A 1 8.91 -12.14 70.08
CA MET A 1 8.15 -10.89 69.90
C MET A 1 8.41 -10.35 68.51
N PRO A 2 7.38 -9.86 67.81
CA PRO A 2 7.37 -9.71 66.35
C PRO A 2 7.65 -8.27 65.91
N THR A 3 7.98 -8.09 64.65
CA THR A 3 7.40 -7.00 63.85
C THR A 3 7.47 -7.35 62.37
N SER A 4 6.35 -7.86 61.88
CA SER A 4 5.95 -7.77 60.48
C SER A 4 5.75 -6.29 60.11
N ALA A 5 6.15 -5.91 58.90
CA ALA A 5 5.44 -4.89 58.13
C ALA A 5 5.63 -5.16 56.63
N SER A 6 4.61 -5.80 56.08
CA SER A 6 4.14 -5.78 54.71
C SER A 6 4.53 -4.52 53.91
N ASN A 7 5.02 -4.74 52.69
CA ASN A 7 4.80 -3.78 51.60
C ASN A 7 4.41 -4.55 50.34
N ALA A 8 3.12 -4.93 50.33
CA ALA A 8 2.38 -5.20 49.11
C ALA A 8 1.77 -3.87 48.67
N ALA A 9 2.26 -3.30 47.57
CA ALA A 9 1.54 -2.28 46.84
C ALA A 9 1.96 -2.26 45.37
N SER A 10 1.00 -2.66 44.55
CA SER A 10 0.79 -2.16 43.19
C SER A 10 1.69 -2.71 42.10
N ALA A 11 1.43 -3.97 41.74
CA ALA A 11 1.46 -4.40 40.34
C ALA A 11 0.50 -3.52 39.54
N GLY A 12 1.01 -2.39 39.06
CA GLY A 12 0.31 -1.52 38.13
C GLY A 12 0.01 -2.32 36.87
N ALA A 13 -1.28 -2.58 36.66
CA ALA A 13 -1.82 -3.14 35.44
C ALA A 13 -1.17 -2.45 34.24
N ALA A 14 -0.42 -3.21 33.45
CA ALA A 14 0.10 -2.78 32.17
C ALA A 14 -1.12 -2.45 31.30
N ALA A 15 -1.48 -1.17 31.29
CA ALA A 15 -2.51 -0.65 30.43
C ALA A 15 -2.21 -1.11 29.01
N ASP A 16 -3.18 -1.80 28.42
CA ASP A 16 -3.23 -2.28 27.05
C ASP A 16 -3.15 -1.06 26.09
N ARG A 17 -1.94 -0.50 25.98
CA ARG A 17 -1.63 0.60 25.08
C ARG A 17 -1.62 0.00 23.68
N LYS A 18 -2.76 0.15 23.02
CA LYS A 18 -2.94 -0.12 21.60
C LYS A 18 -1.74 0.44 20.83
N PRO A 19 -0.98 -0.39 20.09
CA PRO A 19 0.22 0.06 19.42
C PRO A 19 -0.12 1.22 18.47
N GLU A 20 0.58 2.33 18.67
CA GLU A 20 0.47 3.52 17.84
C GLU A 20 0.79 3.12 16.39
N GLN A 21 -0.17 3.34 15.48
CA GLN A 21 -0.01 2.95 14.09
C GLN A 21 0.96 3.91 13.41
N LEU A 22 2.21 3.48 13.26
CA LEU A 22 3.23 4.21 12.50
C LEU A 22 2.79 4.35 11.03
N PRO A 23 3.03 5.51 10.40
CA PRO A 23 2.76 5.70 8.98
C PRO A 23 3.65 4.77 8.13
N PHE A 24 3.11 4.29 7.01
CA PHE A 24 3.86 3.46 6.08
C PHE A 24 5.06 4.21 5.51
N VAL A 25 6.19 3.51 5.41
CA VAL A 25 7.45 4.10 4.92
C VAL A 25 7.43 4.34 3.41
N LEU A 26 6.79 3.43 2.67
CA LEU A 26 6.67 3.48 1.21
C LEU A 26 5.23 3.73 0.78
N SER A 27 5.06 4.51 -0.30
CA SER A 27 3.82 4.51 -1.08
C SER A 27 3.71 3.23 -1.91
N GLN A 28 2.55 2.99 -2.53
CA GLN A 28 2.33 1.83 -3.41
C GLN A 28 3.34 1.78 -4.57
N GLN A 29 3.56 2.91 -5.25
CA GLN A 29 4.52 3.02 -6.36
C GLN A 29 5.96 2.82 -5.89
N GLN A 30 6.32 3.32 -4.71
CA GLN A 30 7.65 3.10 -4.14
C GLN A 30 7.85 1.65 -3.70
N GLY A 31 6.80 1.00 -3.23
CA GLY A 31 6.80 -0.44 -2.95
C GLY A 31 6.94 -1.29 -4.21
N GLU A 32 6.39 -0.85 -5.33
CA GLU A 32 6.64 -1.47 -6.63
C GLU A 32 8.11 -1.40 -7.03
N ALA A 33 8.73 -0.21 -6.90
CA ALA A 33 10.16 -0.07 -7.11
C ALA A 33 10.99 -0.99 -6.19
N ALA A 34 10.60 -1.14 -4.91
CA ALA A 34 11.26 -2.08 -4.00
C ALA A 34 11.13 -3.54 -4.46
N ARG A 35 9.97 -3.95 -4.99
CA ARG A 35 9.78 -5.30 -5.56
C ARG A 35 10.59 -5.50 -6.84
N THR A 36 10.64 -4.51 -7.74
CA THR A 36 11.46 -4.54 -8.96
C THR A 36 12.95 -4.70 -8.61
N LEU A 37 13.45 -3.96 -7.62
CA LEU A 37 14.82 -4.11 -7.10
C LEU A 37 15.10 -5.54 -6.63
N LEU A 38 14.21 -6.10 -5.82
CA LEU A 38 14.39 -7.43 -5.26
C LEU A 38 14.27 -8.54 -6.31
N SER A 39 13.38 -8.37 -7.30
CA SER A 39 13.27 -9.27 -8.45
C SER A 39 14.54 -9.25 -9.30
N TYR A 40 15.10 -8.07 -9.56
CA TYR A 40 16.38 -7.93 -10.26
C TYR A 40 17.49 -8.67 -9.52
N VAL A 41 17.66 -8.43 -8.21
CA VAL A 41 18.69 -9.12 -7.42
C VAL A 41 18.48 -10.64 -7.37
N ALA A 42 17.23 -11.11 -7.27
CA ALA A 42 16.92 -12.54 -7.30
C ALA A 42 17.27 -13.20 -8.65
N SER A 43 17.31 -12.43 -9.74
CA SER A 43 17.67 -12.93 -11.07
C SER A 43 19.18 -13.02 -11.31
N LEU A 44 20.00 -12.38 -10.46
CA LEU A 44 21.45 -12.43 -10.60
C LEU A 44 22.00 -13.80 -10.19
N PRO A 45 23.01 -14.35 -10.90
CA PRO A 45 23.61 -15.64 -10.58
C PRO A 45 24.58 -15.54 -9.40
N LEU A 46 24.07 -15.13 -8.23
CA LEU A 46 24.84 -14.95 -7.01
C LEU A 46 24.80 -16.21 -6.14
N PRO A 47 25.92 -16.59 -5.49
CA PRO A 47 26.06 -17.89 -4.82
C PRO A 47 25.23 -18.02 -3.55
N GLY A 48 24.76 -16.92 -2.95
CA GLY A 48 24.06 -16.98 -1.68
C GLY A 48 23.52 -15.65 -1.16
N PRO A 49 22.87 -15.68 0.02
CA PRO A 49 22.18 -14.53 0.60
C PRO A 49 23.12 -13.38 0.97
N ASP A 50 24.38 -13.65 1.28
CA ASP A 50 25.38 -12.62 1.59
C ASP A 50 25.63 -11.70 0.39
N ALA A 51 25.96 -12.31 -0.75
CA ALA A 51 26.17 -11.60 -2.01
C ALA A 51 24.87 -10.91 -2.48
N GLN A 52 23.72 -11.57 -2.36
CA GLN A 52 22.43 -10.98 -2.70
C GLN A 52 22.07 -9.78 -1.82
N LEU A 53 22.32 -9.84 -0.51
CA LEU A 53 22.03 -8.73 0.39
C LEU A 53 22.92 -7.51 0.08
N LEU A 54 24.21 -7.73 -0.21
CA LEU A 54 25.10 -6.68 -0.69
C LEU A 54 24.62 -6.12 -2.05
N ALA A 55 24.20 -7.00 -2.97
CA ALA A 55 23.64 -6.61 -4.25
C ALA A 55 22.44 -5.67 -4.13
N VAL A 56 21.52 -5.92 -3.18
CA VAL A 56 20.37 -5.02 -2.93
C VAL A 56 20.84 -3.60 -2.61
N VAL A 57 21.84 -3.45 -1.72
CA VAL A 57 22.34 -2.13 -1.29
C VAL A 57 23.11 -1.43 -2.40
N VAL A 58 23.94 -2.16 -3.13
CA VAL A 58 24.70 -1.61 -4.27
C VAL A 58 23.76 -1.20 -5.40
N ALA A 59 22.87 -2.10 -5.82
CA ALA A 59 21.97 -1.86 -6.94
C ALA A 59 21.05 -0.65 -6.70
N ILE A 60 20.47 -0.50 -5.50
CA ILE A 60 19.62 0.68 -5.23
C ILE A 60 20.41 1.99 -5.22
N ARG A 61 21.70 1.97 -4.88
CA ARG A 61 22.55 3.18 -4.93
C ARG A 61 22.98 3.53 -6.34
N ALA A 62 23.23 2.52 -7.17
CA ALA A 62 23.60 2.64 -8.57
C ALA A 62 22.41 2.80 -9.55
N ALA A 63 21.16 2.60 -9.11
CA ALA A 63 19.97 2.54 -9.95
C ALA A 63 19.61 3.78 -10.79
N ARG A 64 20.39 4.86 -10.77
CA ARG A 64 20.12 6.09 -11.55
C ARG A 64 21.11 6.34 -12.68
N GLY A 65 22.12 5.50 -12.86
CA GLY A 65 23.18 5.77 -13.84
C GLY A 65 24.42 4.92 -13.61
N GLY A 66 24.24 3.70 -13.12
CA GLY A 66 25.29 2.71 -13.01
C GLY A 66 26.27 2.91 -11.87
N VAL A 67 26.34 4.09 -11.24
CA VAL A 67 27.34 4.38 -10.21
C VAL A 67 26.69 4.68 -8.87
N GLY A 68 27.14 3.97 -7.84
CA GLY A 68 26.75 4.18 -6.44
C GLY A 68 27.99 4.27 -5.54
N ASN A 69 27.80 4.66 -4.28
CA ASN A 69 28.88 4.70 -3.29
C ASN A 69 28.56 3.75 -2.14
N ILE A 70 29.55 3.01 -1.64
CA ILE A 70 29.44 2.13 -0.47
C ILE A 70 30.54 2.47 0.52
N THR A 71 30.23 2.46 1.81
CA THR A 71 31.20 2.65 2.88
C THR A 71 31.49 1.33 3.58
N GLY A 72 32.62 1.23 4.29
CA GLY A 72 32.88 0.09 5.16
C GLY A 72 31.83 -0.07 6.27
N GLN A 73 31.22 1.04 6.72
CA GLN A 73 30.09 1.01 7.66
C GLN A 73 28.84 0.33 7.07
N ASP A 74 28.55 0.55 5.78
CA ASP A 74 27.45 -0.14 5.10
C ASP A 74 27.70 -1.65 5.08
N LEU A 75 28.91 -2.06 4.72
CA LEU A 75 29.31 -3.46 4.67
C LEU A 75 29.21 -4.13 6.05
N ALA A 76 29.69 -3.43 7.10
CA ALA A 76 29.59 -3.89 8.48
C ALA A 76 28.12 -4.00 8.95
N ALA A 77 27.25 -3.05 8.56
CA ALA A 77 25.84 -3.05 8.92
C ALA A 77 25.06 -4.24 8.31
N LEU A 78 25.53 -4.78 7.19
CA LEU A 78 24.94 -5.95 6.54
C LEU A 78 25.20 -7.27 7.29
N ARG A 79 26.22 -7.33 8.17
CA ARG A 79 26.57 -8.52 8.96
C ARG A 79 26.72 -9.78 8.08
N LEU A 80 27.44 -9.63 6.98
CA LEU A 80 27.77 -10.74 6.09
C LEU A 80 28.67 -11.74 6.84
N GLY A 81 28.48 -13.03 6.60
CA GLY A 81 29.35 -14.09 7.10
C GLY A 81 30.74 -14.01 6.44
N ASP A 82 30.79 -13.82 5.12
CA ASP A 82 32.02 -13.50 4.39
C ASP A 82 31.81 -12.31 3.45
N ALA A 83 32.24 -11.14 3.91
CA ALA A 83 32.13 -9.91 3.13
C ALA A 83 33.06 -9.90 1.91
N ARG A 84 34.21 -10.59 1.97
CA ARG A 84 35.19 -10.60 0.87
C ARG A 84 34.68 -11.46 -0.28
N GLU A 85 34.15 -12.64 0.05
CA GLU A 85 33.49 -13.53 -0.90
C GLU A 85 32.28 -12.85 -1.56
N ALA A 86 31.43 -12.17 -0.77
CA ALA A 86 30.29 -11.43 -1.30
C ALA A 86 30.70 -10.35 -2.32
N VAL A 87 31.75 -9.57 -2.04
CA VAL A 87 32.29 -8.57 -2.98
C VAL A 87 32.88 -9.24 -4.22
N ASN A 88 33.61 -10.35 -4.06
CA ASN A 88 34.17 -11.10 -5.19
C ASN A 88 33.07 -11.69 -6.08
N ALA A 89 31.96 -12.16 -5.51
CA ALA A 89 30.80 -12.60 -6.27
C ALA A 89 30.20 -11.46 -7.13
N LEU A 90 30.11 -10.24 -6.59
CA LEU A 90 29.66 -9.08 -7.37
C LEU A 90 30.66 -8.71 -8.48
N ARG A 91 31.97 -8.80 -8.21
CA ARG A 91 33.01 -8.63 -9.24
C ARG A 91 32.90 -9.67 -10.35
N GLY A 92 32.51 -10.91 -10.01
CA GLY A 92 32.21 -11.97 -10.97
C GLY A 92 31.07 -11.63 -11.94
N LEU A 93 30.15 -10.72 -11.56
CA LEU A 93 29.13 -10.15 -12.44
C LEU A 93 29.63 -8.97 -13.29
N GLY A 94 30.93 -8.66 -13.25
CA GLY A 94 31.51 -7.49 -13.89
C GLY A 94 31.30 -6.17 -13.14
N TRP A 95 30.81 -6.21 -11.90
CA TRP A 95 30.66 -4.99 -11.09
C TRP A 95 32.02 -4.53 -10.60
N GLN A 96 32.29 -3.23 -10.66
CA GLN A 96 33.58 -2.66 -10.30
C GLN A 96 33.52 -2.13 -8.87
N LEU A 97 34.13 -2.86 -7.94
CA LEU A 97 34.25 -2.48 -6.53
C LEU A 97 35.73 -2.49 -6.15
N ALA A 98 36.24 -1.40 -5.57
CA ALA A 98 37.60 -1.35 -5.06
C ALA A 98 37.70 -1.98 -3.64
N ASP A 99 38.88 -2.47 -3.28
CA ASP A 99 39.15 -3.06 -1.96
C ASP A 99 39.10 -2.03 -0.81
N THR A 100 39.04 -0.74 -1.12
CA THR A 100 38.80 0.33 -0.13
C THR A 100 37.46 0.18 0.59
N VAL A 101 36.51 -0.58 0.05
CA VAL A 101 35.21 -0.87 0.69
C VAL A 101 35.36 -1.62 2.02
N PHE A 102 36.48 -2.31 2.23
CA PHE A 102 36.78 -3.05 3.46
C PHE A 102 37.45 -2.19 4.53
N SER A 103 37.71 -0.91 4.25
CA SER A 103 38.28 -0.01 5.24
C SER A 103 37.35 0.11 6.44
N SER A 104 37.89 -0.11 7.65
CA SER A 104 37.19 0.10 8.92
C SER A 104 37.26 1.54 9.40
N ASP A 105 38.03 2.41 8.71
CA ASP A 105 38.17 3.81 9.05
C ASP A 105 36.86 4.56 8.76
N PRO A 106 36.18 5.14 9.77
CA PRO A 106 34.94 5.88 9.58
C PRO A 106 35.13 7.19 8.82
N THR A 107 36.37 7.66 8.65
CA THR A 107 36.72 8.87 7.89
C THR A 107 37.15 8.57 6.45
N ALA A 108 37.32 7.30 6.10
CA ALA A 108 37.68 6.91 4.74
C ALA A 108 36.60 7.35 3.74
N PRO A 109 36.99 7.81 2.54
CA PRO A 109 36.04 8.23 1.53
C PRO A 109 35.13 7.06 1.11
N PRO A 110 33.86 7.32 0.77
CA PRO A 110 32.99 6.29 0.21
C PRO A 110 33.62 5.66 -1.03
N THR A 111 33.57 4.34 -1.13
CA THR A 111 34.09 3.60 -2.28
C THR A 111 33.07 3.65 -3.42
N PRO A 112 33.43 4.20 -4.59
CA PRO A 112 32.56 4.16 -5.76
C PRO A 112 32.42 2.70 -6.24
N VAL A 113 31.20 2.38 -6.68
CA VAL A 113 30.83 1.08 -7.23
C VAL A 113 30.13 1.30 -8.56
N THR A 114 30.65 0.68 -9.62
CA THR A 114 30.03 0.70 -10.95
C THR A 114 29.31 -0.62 -11.21
N VAL A 115 28.06 -0.53 -11.61
CA VAL A 115 27.17 -1.62 -12.05
C VAL A 115 26.86 -1.37 -13.52
N PRO A 116 27.59 -2.01 -14.46
CA PRO A 116 27.48 -1.70 -15.89
C PRO A 116 26.06 -1.83 -16.44
N GLU A 117 25.31 -2.85 -16.02
CA GLU A 117 23.92 -3.09 -16.46
C GLU A 117 22.92 -2.01 -16.00
N LEU A 118 23.29 -1.21 -14.99
CA LEU A 118 22.50 -0.08 -14.52
C LEU A 118 22.98 1.26 -15.09
N ALA A 119 23.95 1.25 -16.01
CA ALA A 119 24.35 2.46 -16.72
C ALA A 119 23.20 3.00 -17.58
N ASP A 120 23.25 4.30 -17.90
CA ASP A 120 22.23 4.94 -18.73
C ASP A 120 22.14 4.26 -20.11
N GLY A 121 20.97 3.75 -20.48
CA GLY A 121 20.76 3.02 -21.73
C GLY A 121 19.34 2.48 -21.92
N ALA A 122 19.01 2.10 -23.15
CA ALA A 122 17.77 1.41 -23.45
C ALA A 122 17.77 0.03 -22.77
N GLY A 123 16.78 -0.25 -21.92
CA GLY A 123 16.69 -1.51 -21.18
C GLY A 123 17.19 -1.47 -19.73
N HIS A 124 17.41 -0.28 -19.16
CA HIS A 124 17.80 -0.12 -17.75
C HIS A 124 16.84 -0.87 -16.80
N PRO A 125 17.27 -1.92 -16.08
CA PRO A 125 16.35 -2.83 -15.37
C PRO A 125 15.72 -2.21 -14.12
N LEU A 126 16.33 -1.14 -13.57
CA LEU A 126 15.82 -0.41 -12.40
C LEU A 126 15.57 1.07 -12.70
N PRO A 127 14.60 1.48 -13.54
CA PRO A 127 14.44 2.86 -14.02
C PRO A 127 13.90 3.80 -12.94
N PHE A 128 14.64 3.94 -11.83
CA PHE A 128 14.20 4.64 -10.64
C PHE A 128 14.55 6.12 -10.72
N GLY A 129 13.52 6.96 -10.65
CA GLY A 129 13.72 8.39 -10.40
C GLY A 129 14.39 8.65 -9.03
N LYS A 130 14.98 9.84 -8.86
CA LYS A 130 15.68 10.28 -7.63
C LYS A 130 14.89 10.00 -6.35
N GLN A 131 13.59 10.29 -6.37
CA GLN A 131 12.71 10.13 -5.22
C GLN A 131 12.46 8.65 -4.87
N ALA A 132 12.15 7.81 -5.86
CA ALA A 132 11.94 6.38 -5.66
C ALA A 132 13.22 5.73 -5.10
N ARG A 133 14.38 6.01 -5.72
CA ARG A 133 15.68 5.52 -5.27
C ARG A 133 15.95 5.86 -3.81
N SER A 134 15.81 7.13 -3.43
CA SER A 134 16.06 7.60 -2.06
C SER A 134 15.11 6.96 -1.04
N ARG A 135 13.82 6.82 -1.39
CA ARG A 135 12.81 6.23 -0.51
C ARG A 135 13.03 4.73 -0.31
N VAL A 136 13.29 3.99 -1.39
CA VAL A 136 13.57 2.56 -1.33
C VAL A 136 14.86 2.29 -0.57
N SER A 137 15.93 3.07 -0.82
CA SER A 137 17.19 2.94 -0.05
C SER A 137 16.98 3.16 1.45
N GLY A 138 16.27 4.23 1.82
CA GLY A 138 15.95 4.50 3.24
C GLY A 138 15.05 3.43 3.86
N TRP A 139 14.12 2.87 3.09
CA TRP A 139 13.31 1.73 3.52
C TRP A 139 14.14 0.46 3.73
N THR A 140 15.08 0.13 2.83
CA THR A 140 16.00 -1.00 2.98
C THR A 140 16.77 -0.90 4.28
N THR A 141 17.37 0.27 4.56
CA THR A 141 18.09 0.53 5.82
C THR A 141 17.20 0.37 7.05
N LYS A 142 15.97 0.90 7.01
CA LYS A 142 15.00 0.79 8.13
C LYS A 142 14.58 -0.66 8.38
N THR A 143 14.26 -1.40 7.33
CA THR A 143 13.87 -2.81 7.43
C THR A 143 15.01 -3.67 7.99
N LEU A 144 16.23 -3.49 7.48
CA LEU A 144 17.41 -4.22 7.96
C LEU A 144 17.83 -3.83 9.38
N SER A 145 17.44 -2.65 9.86
CA SER A 145 17.70 -2.16 11.22
C SER A 145 16.57 -2.45 12.21
N ALA A 146 15.44 -2.98 11.74
CA ALA A 146 14.30 -3.30 12.60
C ALA A 146 14.71 -4.30 13.69
N LYS A 147 14.23 -4.10 14.92
CA LYS A 147 14.62 -4.91 16.10
C LYS A 147 14.49 -6.43 15.85
N PRO A 148 13.41 -6.94 15.23
CA PRO A 148 13.27 -8.37 14.91
C PRO A 148 14.32 -8.91 13.92
N VAL A 149 14.88 -8.06 13.07
CA VAL A 149 15.70 -8.46 11.90
C VAL A 149 17.18 -8.16 12.08
N ARG A 150 17.54 -7.07 12.77
CA ARG A 150 18.91 -6.50 12.78
C ARG A 150 20.03 -7.43 13.26
N LYS A 151 19.70 -8.50 13.99
CA LYS A 151 20.65 -9.50 14.51
C LYS A 151 20.54 -10.88 13.84
N LEU A 152 19.65 -11.03 12.86
CA LEU A 152 19.43 -12.28 12.16
C LEU A 152 20.53 -12.52 11.09
N PRO A 153 20.75 -13.76 10.65
CA PRO A 153 21.69 -14.06 9.57
C PRO A 153 21.25 -13.43 8.23
N PRO A 154 22.17 -13.23 7.28
CA PRO A 154 21.87 -12.61 5.98
C PRO A 154 20.65 -13.19 5.26
N ALA A 155 20.47 -14.53 5.27
CA ALA A 155 19.32 -15.19 4.68
C ALA A 155 17.97 -14.70 5.24
N ALA A 156 17.86 -14.61 6.57
CA ALA A 156 16.66 -14.12 7.25
C ALA A 156 16.46 -12.62 7.04
N ARG A 157 17.54 -11.82 7.00
CA ARG A 157 17.47 -10.38 6.74
C ARG A 157 16.99 -10.08 5.33
N LEU A 158 17.51 -10.81 4.34
CA LEU A 158 17.05 -10.75 2.96
C LEU A 158 15.60 -11.20 2.84
N ALA A 159 15.22 -12.32 3.48
CA ALA A 159 13.83 -12.76 3.57
C ALA A 159 12.92 -11.65 4.12
N GLY A 160 13.34 -10.96 5.19
CA GLY A 160 12.60 -9.84 5.77
C GLY A 160 12.34 -8.71 4.77
N LEU A 161 13.30 -8.37 3.90
CA LEU A 161 13.11 -7.40 2.82
C LEU A 161 12.07 -7.88 1.80
N PHE A 162 12.18 -9.13 1.32
CA PHE A 162 11.23 -9.71 0.38
C PHE A 162 9.81 -9.72 0.92
N LEU A 163 9.62 -10.24 2.13
CA LEU A 163 8.32 -10.30 2.77
C LEU A 163 7.76 -8.91 3.02
N ALA A 164 8.57 -7.95 3.47
CA ALA A 164 8.11 -6.58 3.66
C ALA A 164 7.66 -5.93 2.34
N ALA A 165 8.44 -6.05 1.27
CA ALA A 165 8.12 -5.46 -0.04
C ALA A 165 6.87 -6.06 -0.70
N HIS A 166 6.63 -7.36 -0.48
CA HIS A 166 5.51 -8.10 -1.08
C HIS A 166 4.26 -8.18 -0.19
N SER A 167 4.40 -7.78 1.09
CA SER A 167 3.29 -7.80 2.04
C SER A 167 2.23 -6.77 1.65
N THR A 168 0.98 -7.14 1.87
CA THR A 168 -0.11 -6.19 1.90
C THR A 168 -0.19 -5.55 3.30
N ALA A 169 -0.81 -4.38 3.41
CA ALA A 169 -0.97 -3.73 4.71
C ALA A 169 -1.80 -4.53 5.73
N ARG A 170 -2.60 -5.51 5.28
CA ARG A 170 -3.71 -6.07 6.10
C ARG A 170 -3.99 -7.55 5.87
N LEU A 171 -3.81 -8.04 4.64
CA LEU A 171 -4.18 -9.38 4.24
C LEU A 171 -3.00 -10.34 4.39
N LEU A 172 -3.31 -11.62 4.61
CA LEU A 172 -2.33 -12.67 4.42
C LEU A 172 -2.03 -12.78 2.94
N GLY A 173 -0.75 -12.91 2.61
CA GLY A 173 -0.33 -13.16 1.24
C GLY A 173 0.71 -14.27 1.19
N PRO A 174 0.89 -14.91 0.03
CA PRO A 174 1.91 -15.92 -0.14
C PRO A 174 3.31 -15.30 -0.17
N PRO A 175 4.34 -16.00 0.35
CA PRO A 175 5.72 -15.61 0.11
C PRO A 175 5.98 -15.49 -1.40
N PRO A 176 6.74 -14.48 -1.86
CA PRO A 176 6.97 -14.29 -3.29
C PRO A 176 7.60 -15.54 -3.93
N SER A 177 7.17 -15.91 -5.13
CA SER A 177 7.66 -17.10 -5.85
C SER A 177 9.17 -17.06 -6.11
N HIS A 178 9.71 -15.86 -6.34
CA HIS A 178 11.14 -15.62 -6.57
C HIS A 178 11.94 -15.39 -5.27
N LEU A 179 11.38 -15.70 -4.09
CA LEU A 179 12.15 -15.71 -2.84
C LEU A 179 13.24 -16.81 -2.92
N PRO A 180 14.54 -16.48 -2.71
CA PRO A 180 15.62 -17.47 -2.75
C PRO A 180 15.39 -18.63 -1.78
N ALA A 181 15.81 -19.83 -2.15
CA ALA A 181 15.60 -21.04 -1.34
C ALA A 181 16.18 -20.92 0.08
N ALA A 182 17.40 -20.39 0.21
CA ALA A 182 18.03 -20.12 1.51
C ALA A 182 17.19 -19.16 2.39
N CYS A 183 16.51 -18.19 1.78
CA CYS A 183 15.60 -17.28 2.48
C CYS A 183 14.32 -17.98 2.95
N ARG A 184 13.81 -18.97 2.21
CA ARG A 184 12.64 -19.78 2.61
C ARG A 184 12.93 -20.58 3.88
N HIS A 185 14.11 -21.21 3.96
CA HIS A 185 14.52 -21.93 5.17
C HIS A 185 14.68 -21.03 6.40
N ALA A 186 14.87 -19.73 6.20
CA ALA A 186 15.04 -18.74 7.26
C ALA A 186 13.72 -18.12 7.77
N LEU A 187 12.57 -18.42 7.15
CA LEU A 187 11.26 -17.88 7.54
C LEU A 187 10.85 -18.18 8.99
N PRO A 188 11.08 -19.40 9.55
CA PRO A 188 10.74 -19.68 10.94
C PRO A 188 11.44 -18.74 11.94
N MET A 189 12.66 -18.30 11.64
CA MET A 189 13.38 -17.33 12.49
C MET A 189 12.69 -15.96 12.52
N LEU A 190 12.08 -15.54 11.39
CA LEU A 190 11.35 -14.29 11.32
C LEU A 190 10.03 -14.34 12.12
N LEU A 191 9.39 -15.51 12.19
CA LEU A 191 8.27 -15.74 13.09
C LEU A 191 8.73 -15.70 14.55
N GLU A 192 9.79 -16.46 14.90
CA GLU A 192 10.31 -16.54 16.26
C GLU A 192 10.75 -15.16 16.81
N LYS A 193 11.35 -14.30 15.98
CA LYS A 193 11.79 -12.96 16.39
C LYS A 193 10.70 -11.88 16.32
N GLY A 194 9.48 -12.24 15.97
CA GLY A 194 8.34 -11.31 15.91
C GLY A 194 8.42 -10.31 14.75
N PHE A 195 9.06 -10.70 13.63
CA PHE A 195 8.91 -9.97 12.37
C PHE A 195 7.61 -10.39 11.66
N LEU A 196 7.27 -11.67 11.78
CA LEU A 196 6.00 -12.23 11.34
C LEU A 196 5.14 -12.53 12.58
N THR A 197 3.82 -12.33 12.45
CA THR A 197 2.84 -12.79 13.47
C THR A 197 2.18 -14.10 13.06
N GLU A 198 2.29 -14.49 11.79
CA GLU A 198 1.66 -15.67 11.21
C GLU A 198 2.51 -16.16 10.04
N LEU A 199 2.72 -17.47 9.98
CA LEU A 199 3.43 -18.18 8.91
C LEU A 199 2.79 -19.57 8.77
N SER A 200 2.16 -19.82 7.62
CA SER A 200 1.74 -21.14 7.15
C SER A 200 2.54 -21.49 5.90
N ASP A 201 2.39 -22.73 5.40
CA ASP A 201 3.12 -23.21 4.21
C ASP A 201 2.91 -22.32 2.97
N ASP A 202 1.76 -21.66 2.87
CA ASP A 202 1.36 -20.85 1.74
C ASP A 202 1.16 -19.36 2.04
N ARG A 203 1.23 -18.91 3.32
CA ARG A 203 0.86 -17.54 3.70
C ARG A 203 1.69 -16.99 4.84
N TYR A 204 1.81 -15.67 4.88
CA TYR A 204 2.44 -14.97 6.00
C TYR A 204 1.74 -13.65 6.33
N ARG A 205 2.02 -13.14 7.54
CA ARG A 205 1.64 -11.80 7.99
C ARG A 205 2.78 -11.11 8.71
N LEU A 206 3.06 -9.86 8.33
CA LEU A 206 3.94 -9.00 9.12
C LEU A 206 3.34 -8.72 10.51
N ASP A 207 4.18 -8.77 11.53
CA ASP A 207 3.81 -8.35 12.88
C ASP A 207 3.32 -6.88 12.88
N PRO A 208 2.27 -6.53 13.64
CA PRO A 208 1.78 -5.15 13.73
C PRO A 208 2.87 -4.09 13.99
N GLN A 209 3.92 -4.41 14.75
CA GLN A 209 5.01 -3.49 15.08
C GLN A 209 5.87 -3.12 13.86
N VAL A 210 6.04 -4.05 12.90
CA VAL A 210 6.82 -3.83 11.67
C VAL A 210 5.95 -3.63 10.42
N ARG A 211 4.63 -3.67 10.57
CA ARG A 211 3.66 -3.52 9.47
C ARG A 211 3.85 -2.24 8.65
N HIS A 212 4.30 -1.16 9.27
CA HIS A 212 4.59 0.11 8.61
C HIS A 212 5.72 0.00 7.55
N LEU A 213 6.49 -1.08 7.55
CA LEU A 213 7.49 -1.41 6.53
C LEU A 213 6.90 -2.09 5.29
N ALA A 214 5.60 -2.41 5.27
CA ALA A 214 4.98 -3.06 4.11
C ALA A 214 5.14 -2.22 2.84
N GLY A 215 5.49 -2.87 1.73
CA GLY A 215 5.58 -2.28 0.39
C GLY A 215 4.23 -2.03 -0.27
N MET A 216 3.13 -2.08 0.49
CA MET A 216 1.79 -1.68 0.07
C MET A 216 1.35 -2.31 -1.27
N ARG A 217 1.69 -3.58 -1.53
CA ARG A 217 1.27 -4.26 -2.76
C ARG A 217 -0.26 -4.34 -2.82
N PRO A 218 -0.89 -4.04 -3.97
CA PRO A 218 -2.31 -4.32 -4.17
C PRO A 218 -2.58 -5.81 -3.95
N PRO A 219 -3.63 -6.18 -3.19
CA PRO A 219 -3.96 -7.57 -3.01
C PRO A 219 -4.45 -8.21 -4.31
N THR A 220 -4.15 -9.49 -4.52
CA THR A 220 -4.67 -10.29 -5.63
C THR A 220 -6.17 -10.55 -5.44
N ASP A 221 -6.87 -10.94 -6.50
CA ASP A 221 -8.30 -11.26 -6.39
C ASP A 221 -8.55 -12.52 -5.55
N GLU A 222 -7.58 -13.43 -5.47
CA GLU A 222 -7.62 -14.55 -4.53
C GLU A 222 -7.49 -14.08 -3.08
N GLU A 223 -6.55 -13.18 -2.76
CA GLU A 223 -6.39 -12.62 -1.42
C GLU A 223 -7.61 -11.80 -0.99
N LYS A 224 -8.23 -11.07 -1.92
CA LYS A 224 -9.50 -10.35 -1.68
C LYS A 224 -10.67 -11.30 -1.42
N ARG A 225 -10.72 -12.45 -2.10
CA ARG A 225 -11.76 -13.49 -1.91
C ARG A 225 -11.57 -14.26 -0.61
N ALA A 226 -10.32 -14.62 -0.28
CA ALA A 226 -9.98 -15.37 0.93
C ALA A 226 -10.17 -14.56 2.22
N PHE A 227 -10.13 -13.23 2.12
CA PHE A 227 -10.46 -12.32 3.21
C PHE A 227 -11.58 -11.38 2.78
N PRO A 228 -12.86 -11.78 2.97
CA PRO A 228 -13.96 -10.86 2.78
C PRO A 228 -13.66 -9.60 3.58
N HIS A 229 -13.68 -8.45 2.90
CA HIS A 229 -13.27 -7.14 3.42
C HIS A 229 -13.53 -7.06 4.92
N THR A 230 -12.46 -7.08 5.74
CA THR A 230 -12.62 -6.65 7.13
C THR A 230 -13.07 -5.20 7.02
N PRO A 231 -14.32 -4.88 7.42
CA PRO A 231 -14.87 -3.55 7.22
C PRO A 231 -13.89 -2.55 7.82
N ALA A 232 -13.60 -1.49 7.07
CA ALA A 232 -12.71 -0.44 7.54
C ALA A 232 -13.29 0.10 8.85
N LYS A 233 -12.77 -0.36 10.01
CA LYS A 233 -13.28 -0.08 11.38
C LYS A 233 -14.70 0.48 11.33
N ALA A 234 -15.72 -0.39 11.39
CA ALA A 234 -17.10 0.03 11.57
C ALA A 234 -17.12 1.26 12.46
N ALA A 235 -17.73 2.35 11.97
CA ALA A 235 -17.83 3.59 12.72
C ALA A 235 -18.28 3.21 14.13
N ARG A 236 -17.46 3.55 15.14
CA ARG A 236 -17.64 3.10 16.54
C ARG A 236 -19.14 3.08 16.89
N GLY A 237 -19.71 1.88 17.01
CA GLY A 237 -21.10 1.68 17.41
C GLY A 237 -22.07 1.16 16.33
N PHE A 238 -21.71 1.06 15.06
CA PHE A 238 -22.60 0.40 14.08
C PHE A 238 -22.54 -1.13 14.23
N GLN A 239 -23.69 -1.75 14.51
CA GLN A 239 -23.87 -3.20 14.51
C GLN A 239 -24.88 -3.55 13.43
N PHE A 240 -24.48 -4.41 12.49
CA PHE A 240 -25.38 -4.84 11.42
C PHE A 240 -26.42 -5.83 11.96
N ASN A 241 -27.69 -5.58 11.67
CA ASN A 241 -28.81 -6.47 11.93
C ASN A 241 -29.59 -6.62 10.62
N ALA A 242 -29.72 -7.86 10.14
CA ALA A 242 -30.34 -8.15 8.85
C ALA A 242 -31.83 -7.80 8.82
N ASP A 243 -32.57 -8.06 9.90
CA ASP A 243 -34.00 -7.75 10.00
C ASP A 243 -34.24 -6.25 10.05
N ALA A 244 -33.45 -5.52 10.85
CA ALA A 244 -33.53 -4.06 10.90
C ALA A 244 -33.19 -3.42 9.54
N TRP A 245 -32.24 -4.01 8.81
CA TRP A 245 -31.89 -3.57 7.47
C TRP A 245 -33.00 -3.86 6.44
N ALA A 246 -33.64 -5.03 6.50
CA ALA A 246 -34.81 -5.34 5.68
C ALA A 246 -35.96 -4.36 5.96
N GLN A 247 -36.27 -4.11 7.23
CA GLN A 247 -37.28 -3.12 7.64
C GLN A 247 -36.95 -1.70 7.16
N TRP A 248 -35.67 -1.29 7.22
CA TRP A 248 -35.24 -0.01 6.68
C TRP A 248 -35.49 0.07 5.17
N LYS A 249 -35.18 -0.99 4.40
CA LYS A 249 -35.46 -1.05 2.97
C LYS A 249 -36.96 -1.01 2.69
N ASP A 250 -37.76 -1.66 3.53
CA ASP A 250 -39.22 -1.64 3.42
C ASP A 250 -39.83 -0.26 3.68
N ALA A 251 -39.27 0.50 4.62
CA ALA A 251 -39.67 1.88 4.91
C ALA A 251 -39.11 2.90 3.90
N ALA A 252 -38.04 2.58 3.15
CA ALA A 252 -37.43 3.47 2.18
C ALA A 252 -38.33 3.69 0.94
N THR A 253 -38.17 4.84 0.29
CA THR A 253 -38.90 5.13 -0.96
C THR A 253 -38.54 4.11 -2.05
N PRO A 254 -39.44 3.81 -3.01
CA PRO A 254 -39.15 2.85 -4.08
C PRO A 254 -37.92 3.19 -4.93
N ALA A 255 -37.58 4.48 -5.05
CA ALA A 255 -36.36 4.90 -5.74
C ALA A 255 -35.09 4.62 -4.92
N LEU A 256 -35.13 4.88 -3.61
CA LEU A 256 -34.01 4.64 -2.71
C LEU A 256 -33.75 3.14 -2.51
N ARG A 257 -34.82 2.33 -2.39
CA ARG A 257 -34.72 0.86 -2.31
C ARG A 257 -34.01 0.28 -3.53
N ARG A 258 -34.46 0.62 -4.75
CA ARG A 258 -33.83 0.16 -6.00
C ARG A 258 -32.36 0.58 -6.10
N HIS A 259 -32.02 1.78 -5.64
CA HIS A 259 -30.63 2.26 -5.61
C HIS A 259 -29.76 1.42 -4.68
N VAL A 260 -30.25 1.14 -3.47
CA VAL A 260 -29.58 0.28 -2.49
C VAL A 260 -29.39 -1.13 -3.03
N GLU A 261 -30.45 -1.74 -3.56
CA GLU A 261 -30.41 -3.08 -4.13
C GLU A 261 -29.43 -3.17 -5.32
N SER A 262 -29.36 -2.13 -6.16
CA SER A 262 -28.37 -2.06 -7.24
C SER A 262 -26.94 -2.03 -6.73
N ILE A 263 -26.67 -1.50 -5.54
CA ILE A 263 -25.34 -1.48 -4.93
C ILE A 263 -25.03 -2.83 -4.27
N GLU A 264 -25.99 -3.39 -3.52
CA GLU A 264 -25.84 -4.69 -2.86
C GLU A 264 -25.60 -5.83 -3.86
N THR A 265 -26.27 -5.78 -5.01
CA THR A 265 -26.17 -6.80 -6.06
C THR A 265 -25.05 -6.54 -7.07
N CYS A 266 -24.28 -5.45 -6.91
CA CYS A 266 -23.22 -5.09 -7.84
C CYS A 266 -22.00 -6.03 -7.70
N GLY A 267 -21.89 -6.99 -8.63
CA GLY A 267 -20.80 -7.97 -8.65
C GLY A 267 -19.40 -7.37 -8.80
N LEU A 268 -19.27 -6.18 -9.38
CA LEU A 268 -17.99 -5.47 -9.51
C LEU A 268 -17.56 -4.76 -8.23
N CYS A 269 -18.52 -4.31 -7.42
CA CYS A 269 -18.23 -3.61 -6.17
C CYS A 269 -17.98 -4.58 -5.00
N GLY A 270 -18.65 -5.73 -5.00
CA GLY A 270 -18.47 -6.76 -3.97
C GLY A 270 -18.72 -6.26 -2.54
N LEU A 271 -19.63 -5.29 -2.38
CA LEU A 271 -19.93 -4.71 -1.07
C LEU A 271 -20.82 -5.65 -0.27
N THR A 272 -20.48 -5.84 1.01
CA THR A 272 -21.33 -6.62 1.92
C THR A 272 -22.57 -5.82 2.30
N PRO A 273 -23.73 -6.48 2.56
CA PRO A 273 -24.93 -5.80 3.04
C PRO A 273 -24.66 -4.93 4.29
N ALA A 274 -23.76 -5.38 5.17
CA ALA A 274 -23.36 -4.61 6.35
C ALA A 274 -22.71 -3.26 6.03
N LEU A 275 -21.83 -3.21 5.02
CA LEU A 275 -21.18 -1.96 4.60
C LEU A 275 -22.16 -1.02 3.90
N VAL A 276 -23.09 -1.58 3.11
CA VAL A 276 -24.15 -0.80 2.47
C VAL A 276 -25.06 -0.22 3.55
N ALA A 277 -25.58 -1.06 4.45
CA ALA A 277 -26.41 -0.62 5.57
C ALA A 277 -25.75 0.50 6.38
N GLU A 278 -24.48 0.31 6.79
CA GLU A 278 -23.73 1.33 7.55
C GLU A 278 -23.73 2.69 6.82
N ALA A 279 -23.43 2.69 5.53
CA ALA A 279 -23.33 3.91 4.75
C ALA A 279 -24.67 4.64 4.56
N PHE A 280 -25.79 3.91 4.59
CA PHE A 280 -27.14 4.49 4.43
C PHE A 280 -27.79 4.86 5.77
N THR A 281 -27.48 4.17 6.86
CA THR A 281 -28.12 4.38 8.15
C THR A 281 -27.31 5.27 9.10
N VAL A 282 -25.99 5.32 8.95
CA VAL A 282 -25.14 6.16 9.82
C VAL A 282 -25.12 7.59 9.28
N PRO A 283 -25.52 8.60 10.08
CA PRO A 283 -25.48 9.99 9.66
C PRO A 283 -24.06 10.40 9.24
N SER A 284 -23.96 10.99 8.05
CA SER A 284 -22.70 11.57 7.58
C SER A 284 -22.30 12.72 8.50
N ARG A 285 -21.13 12.62 9.12
CA ARG A 285 -20.60 13.72 9.94
C ARG A 285 -20.20 14.90 9.03
N PRO A 286 -20.57 16.14 9.37
CA PRO A 286 -20.12 17.30 8.64
C PRO A 286 -18.58 17.32 8.62
N GLN A 287 -18.01 17.42 7.42
CA GLN A 287 -16.57 17.50 7.24
C GLN A 287 -16.13 18.96 7.34
N PHE A 288 -15.39 19.28 8.40
CA PHE A 288 -14.74 20.59 8.51
C PHE A 288 -13.49 20.62 7.61
N MET A 289 -13.43 21.64 6.74
CA MET A 289 -12.32 21.83 5.81
C MET A 289 -11.29 22.76 6.40
N SER A 290 -10.11 22.24 6.71
CA SER A 290 -9.00 23.04 7.23
C SER A 290 -8.45 24.00 6.16
N LYS A 291 -7.80 25.09 6.59
CA LYS A 291 -7.08 26.00 5.69
C LYS A 291 -6.01 25.25 4.88
N GLN A 292 -5.36 24.27 5.48
CA GLN A 292 -4.37 23.41 4.82
C GLN A 292 -4.97 22.62 3.66
N THR A 293 -6.15 22.01 3.82
CA THR A 293 -6.83 21.27 2.74
C THR A 293 -7.15 22.19 1.56
N LYS A 294 -7.55 23.44 1.81
CA LYS A 294 -7.78 24.43 0.75
C LYS A 294 -6.50 24.78 -0.01
N SER A 295 -5.37 24.92 0.68
CA SER A 295 -4.06 25.17 0.05
C SER A 295 -3.60 23.98 -0.80
N LEU A 296 -3.69 22.75 -0.26
CA LEU A 296 -3.37 21.53 -1.00
C LEU A 296 -4.26 21.35 -2.25
N TYR A 297 -5.53 21.75 -2.16
CA TYR A 297 -6.40 21.75 -3.32
C TYR A 297 -5.95 22.73 -4.40
N GLY A 298 -5.46 23.92 -4.05
CA GLY A 298 -4.91 24.87 -5.02
C GLY A 298 -3.79 24.25 -5.84
N GLN A 299 -2.81 23.67 -5.16
CA GLN A 299 -1.68 22.97 -5.79
C GLN A 299 -2.14 21.79 -6.65
N TRP A 300 -3.07 20.98 -6.13
CA TRP A 300 -3.61 19.84 -6.86
C TRP A 300 -4.39 20.27 -8.10
N LYS A 301 -5.18 21.35 -8.01
CA LYS A 301 -6.03 21.88 -9.09
C LYS A 301 -5.20 22.28 -10.31
N GLU A 302 -4.04 22.89 -10.11
CA GLU A 302 -3.14 23.33 -11.19
C GLU A 302 -2.65 22.17 -12.05
N GLY A 303 -2.37 21.01 -11.43
CA GLY A 303 -1.98 19.80 -12.14
C GLY A 303 -3.14 19.02 -12.78
N HIS A 304 -4.39 19.44 -12.57
CA HIS A 304 -5.58 18.75 -13.07
C HIS A 304 -6.59 19.73 -13.69
N PRO A 305 -6.23 20.41 -14.79
CA PRO A 305 -7.10 21.40 -15.43
C PRO A 305 -8.45 20.79 -15.85
N ASP A 306 -8.44 19.57 -16.41
CA ASP A 306 -9.61 18.87 -16.97
C ASP A 306 -10.34 17.96 -15.97
N ARG A 307 -10.09 18.12 -14.67
CA ARG A 307 -10.72 17.32 -13.60
C ARG A 307 -12.25 17.29 -13.66
N GLY A 308 -12.88 18.35 -14.18
CA GLY A 308 -14.34 18.46 -14.33
C GLY A 308 -14.89 17.48 -15.36
N PRO A 309 -14.60 17.69 -16.67
CA PRO A 309 -15.01 16.78 -17.73
C PRO A 309 -14.63 15.32 -17.47
N GLN A 310 -13.38 15.07 -17.04
CA GLN A 310 -12.90 13.71 -16.82
C GLN A 310 -13.65 13.00 -15.68
N ALA A 311 -13.90 13.69 -14.55
CA ALA A 311 -14.66 13.10 -13.45
C ALA A 311 -16.11 12.81 -13.87
N ALA A 312 -16.74 13.70 -14.64
CA ALA A 312 -18.09 13.47 -15.14
C ALA A 312 -18.14 12.26 -16.09
N ALA A 313 -17.23 12.18 -17.06
CA ALA A 313 -17.13 11.04 -17.99
C ALA A 313 -16.86 9.72 -17.25
N PHE A 314 -16.05 9.75 -16.19
CA PHE A 314 -15.85 8.60 -15.32
C PHE A 314 -17.17 8.15 -14.68
N THR A 315 -17.99 9.07 -14.16
CA THR A 315 -19.29 8.66 -13.57
C THR A 315 -20.24 8.01 -14.58
N VAL A 316 -20.20 8.41 -15.85
CA VAL A 316 -20.98 7.77 -16.94
C VAL A 316 -20.51 6.34 -17.15
N THR A 317 -19.19 6.16 -17.33
CA THR A 317 -18.57 4.84 -17.55
C THR A 317 -18.83 3.92 -16.37
N PHE A 318 -18.59 4.42 -15.15
CA PHE A 318 -18.81 3.70 -13.92
C PHE A 318 -20.27 3.25 -13.80
N ARG A 319 -21.24 4.15 -14.04
CA ARG A 319 -22.66 3.78 -13.95
C ARG A 319 -23.07 2.75 -15.00
N THR A 320 -22.50 2.83 -16.20
CA THR A 320 -22.78 1.87 -17.28
C THR A 320 -22.32 0.45 -16.90
N GLN A 321 -21.19 0.34 -16.20
CA GLN A 321 -20.62 -0.94 -15.75
C GLN A 321 -21.24 -1.46 -14.46
N HIS A 322 -21.56 -0.56 -13.52
CA HIS A 322 -21.96 -0.92 -12.15
C HIS A 322 -23.46 -0.80 -11.87
N GLY A 323 -24.24 -0.13 -12.72
CA GLY A 323 -25.67 0.18 -12.49
C GLY A 323 -25.94 1.32 -11.50
N HIS A 324 -24.93 1.76 -10.74
CA HIS A 324 -25.02 2.85 -9.76
C HIS A 324 -23.87 3.86 -9.93
N GLY A 325 -23.95 5.02 -9.25
CA GLY A 325 -22.87 6.02 -9.28
C GLY A 325 -21.69 5.63 -8.37
N PRO A 326 -20.49 6.19 -8.58
CA PRO A 326 -19.36 5.91 -7.70
C PRO A 326 -19.50 6.64 -6.34
N SER A 327 -18.89 6.08 -5.30
CA SER A 327 -18.55 6.83 -4.08
C SER A 327 -17.40 7.80 -4.33
N PHE A 328 -17.15 8.73 -3.40
CA PHE A 328 -16.01 9.66 -3.49
C PHE A 328 -14.68 8.90 -3.57
N ARG A 329 -14.57 7.78 -2.85
CA ARG A 329 -13.38 6.92 -2.87
C ARG A 329 -13.19 6.24 -4.22
N GLN A 330 -14.25 5.65 -4.79
CA GLN A 330 -14.19 4.99 -6.09
C GLN A 330 -13.87 5.97 -7.21
N LEU A 331 -14.45 7.18 -7.18
CA LEU A 331 -14.08 8.24 -8.11
C LEU A 331 -12.58 8.57 -7.99
N GLY A 332 -12.08 8.83 -6.79
CA GLY A 332 -10.66 9.14 -6.61
C GLY A 332 -9.72 8.01 -7.04
N GLN A 333 -10.09 6.75 -6.78
CA GLN A 333 -9.30 5.60 -7.23
C GLN A 333 -9.31 5.43 -8.75
N GLY A 334 -10.49 5.51 -9.38
CA GLY A 334 -10.61 5.38 -10.84
C GLY A 334 -9.96 6.53 -11.60
N MET A 335 -9.86 7.69 -10.98
CA MET A 335 -9.16 8.86 -11.52
C MET A 335 -7.66 8.90 -11.18
N GLY A 336 -7.14 7.92 -10.45
CA GLY A 336 -5.72 7.87 -10.07
C GLY A 336 -5.29 8.96 -9.06
N TRP A 337 -6.22 9.54 -8.29
CA TRP A 337 -5.92 10.59 -7.33
C TRP A 337 -5.22 10.04 -6.08
N ASP A 338 -3.90 10.23 -5.99
CA ASP A 338 -3.13 9.95 -4.77
C ASP A 338 -3.24 11.09 -3.76
N VAL A 339 -4.44 11.24 -3.19
CA VAL A 339 -4.77 12.31 -2.23
C VAL A 339 -5.40 11.77 -0.96
N THR A 340 -5.23 12.52 0.13
CA THR A 340 -5.82 12.22 1.44
C THR A 340 -7.35 12.20 1.37
N HIS A 341 -8.00 11.52 2.33
CA HIS A 341 -9.46 11.47 2.40
C HIS A 341 -10.12 12.85 2.47
N GLN A 342 -9.57 13.77 3.28
CA GLN A 342 -10.08 15.13 3.40
C GLN A 342 -9.94 15.92 2.11
N LEU A 343 -8.78 15.83 1.44
CA LEU A 343 -8.58 16.51 0.16
C LEU A 343 -9.49 15.94 -0.92
N ARG A 344 -9.69 14.62 -0.97
CA ARG A 344 -10.64 13.98 -1.88
C ARG A 344 -12.06 14.48 -1.67
N GLY A 345 -12.52 14.52 -0.41
CA GLY A 345 -13.82 15.07 -0.07
C GLY A 345 -13.96 16.51 -0.58
N PHE A 346 -12.94 17.34 -0.36
CA PHE A 346 -12.94 18.72 -0.83
C PHE A 346 -12.94 18.85 -2.36
N ILE A 347 -12.17 18.02 -3.08
CA ILE A 347 -12.17 17.97 -4.54
C ILE A 347 -13.58 17.67 -5.06
N VAL A 348 -14.23 16.64 -4.54
CA VAL A 348 -15.59 16.27 -4.98
C VAL A 348 -16.60 17.38 -4.65
N GLN A 349 -16.50 18.00 -3.49
CA GLN A 349 -17.34 19.16 -3.15
C GLN A 349 -17.14 20.32 -4.12
N ARG A 350 -15.92 20.56 -4.61
CA ARG A 350 -15.67 21.56 -5.66
C ARG A 350 -16.21 21.13 -7.02
N LEU A 351 -16.20 19.85 -7.36
CA LEU A 351 -16.82 19.35 -8.60
C LEU A 351 -18.35 19.48 -8.55
N LEU A 352 -18.97 19.23 -7.40
CA LEU A 352 -20.39 19.46 -7.15
C LEU A 352 -20.74 20.95 -7.24
N ALA A 353 -19.96 21.81 -6.59
CA ALA A 353 -20.22 23.26 -6.56
C ALA A 353 -19.98 23.97 -7.90
N ASN A 354 -19.28 23.34 -8.84
CA ASN A 354 -19.09 23.86 -10.21
C ASN A 354 -19.93 23.06 -11.23
N ASP A 355 -20.95 22.34 -10.76
CA ASP A 355 -21.91 21.59 -11.57
C ASP A 355 -21.33 20.57 -12.55
N TRP A 356 -20.07 20.17 -12.39
CA TRP A 356 -19.49 19.05 -13.14
C TRP A 356 -20.05 17.72 -12.68
N LEU A 357 -20.31 17.60 -11.38
CA LEU A 357 -20.98 16.46 -10.78
C LEU A 357 -22.25 16.93 -10.08
N THR A 358 -23.18 15.99 -9.88
CA THR A 358 -24.31 16.16 -8.96
C THR A 358 -24.51 14.88 -8.16
N SER A 359 -25.21 14.97 -7.03
CA SER A 359 -25.53 13.84 -6.13
C SER A 359 -26.97 13.96 -5.61
N THR A 360 -27.53 12.84 -5.17
CA THR A 360 -28.89 12.84 -4.58
C THR A 360 -28.76 13.05 -3.07
N GLY A 361 -28.66 14.30 -2.63
CA GLY A 361 -28.58 14.66 -1.22
C GLY A 361 -27.39 13.99 -0.51
N THR A 362 -27.65 13.40 0.66
CA THR A 362 -26.66 12.67 1.48
C THR A 362 -26.51 11.19 1.10
N VAL A 363 -27.21 10.73 0.06
CA VAL A 363 -27.25 9.31 -0.32
C VAL A 363 -25.93 8.90 -0.97
N PRO A 364 -25.24 7.85 -0.44
CA PRO A 364 -23.96 7.41 -0.98
C PRO A 364 -24.11 6.74 -2.36
N TRP A 365 -23.01 6.69 -3.12
CA TRP A 365 -22.94 6.09 -4.48
C TRP A 365 -23.87 6.73 -5.52
N THR A 366 -24.15 8.04 -5.40
CA THR A 366 -25.07 8.75 -6.30
C THR A 366 -24.40 9.74 -7.25
N LEU A 367 -23.06 9.82 -7.27
CA LEU A 367 -22.37 10.74 -8.17
C LEU A 367 -22.73 10.46 -9.63
N ARG A 368 -23.11 11.53 -10.34
CA ARG A 368 -23.47 11.51 -11.76
C ARG A 368 -23.09 12.85 -12.42
N PRO A 369 -23.10 12.95 -13.76
CA PRO A 369 -22.82 14.20 -14.45
C PRO A 369 -23.79 15.31 -14.03
N GLY A 370 -23.26 16.47 -13.66
CA GLY A 370 -24.04 17.67 -13.37
C GLY A 370 -24.38 18.45 -14.64
N THR A 371 -25.00 19.63 -14.51
CA THR A 371 -25.46 20.44 -15.66
C THR A 371 -24.29 20.89 -16.54
N ALA A 372 -23.19 21.38 -15.95
CA ALA A 372 -22.02 21.79 -16.72
C ALA A 372 -21.45 20.64 -17.57
N ALA A 373 -21.49 19.40 -17.05
CA ALA A 373 -21.07 18.23 -17.82
C ALA A 373 -22.03 17.91 -18.98
N GLN A 374 -23.34 18.05 -18.75
CA GLN A 374 -24.37 17.82 -19.77
C GLN A 374 -24.27 18.85 -20.91
N ASP A 375 -23.96 20.10 -20.60
CA ASP A 375 -23.70 21.15 -21.60
C ASP A 375 -22.51 20.82 -22.51
N HIS A 376 -21.58 19.98 -22.02
CA HIS A 376 -20.45 19.44 -22.79
C HIS A 376 -20.75 18.08 -23.42
N GLY A 377 -22.02 17.66 -23.48
CA GLY A 377 -22.44 16.37 -24.06
C GLY A 377 -22.14 15.15 -23.20
N ILE A 378 -21.68 15.33 -21.95
CA ILE A 378 -21.40 14.22 -21.02
C ILE A 378 -22.69 13.89 -20.26
N THR A 379 -23.56 13.12 -20.90
CA THR A 379 -24.86 12.71 -20.34
C THR A 379 -24.87 11.24 -19.95
N LEU A 380 -25.70 10.87 -18.96
CA LEU A 380 -26.00 9.45 -18.73
C LEU A 380 -26.74 8.85 -19.93
N PRO A 381 -26.50 7.57 -20.26
CA PRO A 381 -27.31 6.86 -21.24
C PRO A 381 -28.77 6.90 -20.84
N ARG A 382 -29.66 7.00 -21.82
CA ARG A 382 -31.10 6.91 -21.60
C ARG A 382 -31.39 5.61 -20.85
N ALA A 383 -32.23 5.67 -19.81
CA ALA A 383 -32.58 4.48 -19.06
C ALA A 383 -33.12 3.41 -20.04
N ARG A 384 -32.57 2.19 -19.99
CA ARG A 384 -33.03 1.09 -20.84
C ARG A 384 -34.53 0.91 -20.62
N SER A 385 -35.27 0.87 -21.71
CA SER A 385 -36.69 0.55 -21.67
C SER A 385 -36.81 -0.95 -21.41
N ALA A 386 -37.91 -1.43 -20.82
CA ALA A 386 -38.17 -2.88 -20.66
C ALA A 386 -38.18 -3.69 -21.98
N LYS A 387 -38.06 -3.01 -23.14
CA LYS A 387 -37.99 -3.58 -24.49
C LYS A 387 -36.58 -3.76 -25.03
N ASP A 388 -35.53 -3.28 -24.35
CA ASP A 388 -34.17 -3.41 -24.86
C ASP A 388 -33.59 -4.79 -24.50
N PRO A 389 -33.09 -5.58 -25.47
CA PRO A 389 -32.53 -6.89 -25.20
C PRO A 389 -31.30 -6.80 -24.28
N ALA A 390 -31.16 -7.77 -23.37
CA ALA A 390 -30.01 -7.85 -22.48
C ALA A 390 -28.71 -8.01 -23.31
N PRO A 391 -27.62 -7.31 -22.95
CA PRO A 391 -26.34 -7.52 -23.60
C PRO A 391 -25.88 -8.96 -23.34
N SER A 392 -25.46 -9.64 -24.41
CA SER A 392 -24.78 -10.94 -24.30
C SER A 392 -23.48 -10.78 -23.51
N PRO A 393 -23.14 -11.78 -22.68
CA PRO A 393 -21.98 -11.75 -21.78
C PRO A 393 -20.65 -11.58 -22.50
#